data_AF-A0A0N0BCF5-F1
#
_entry.id   AF-A0A0N0BCF5-F1
#
_cell.length_a   1.000
_cell.length_b   1.000
_cell.length_c   1.000
_cell.angle_alpha   90.00
_cell.angle_beta   90.00
_cell.angle_gamma   90.00
#
_symmetry.space_group_name_H-M   'P 1'
#
loop_
_entity.id
_entity.type
_entity.pdbx_description
1 polymer ?
#
loop_
_entity_poly.entity_id
_entity_poly.type
_entity_poly.pdbx_seq_one_letter_code
_entity_poly.pdbx_strand_id
1 'polypeptide(L)'
;MKMFRKFQETLENKLNVITRSFSCNDDCNSFVYIVHPHQRIDERWKTHGTIEELNEKNAISLDSILNQPRSGEDNDGQLTKQNPSKLKRWGARGEIAPVIVNTAQNGTILCVLVSRQYSFLVGNWLSNWSAVTTTARDTCCAIKKFAEDNIRQRMLCINALTDFKFFPILFLSISQFRRAVQDILKQPHHDDNFLLRWLRARKWNPNAAEKMLRESMEWRKQWEVDKLSEWDPPQILKDYLPHGLCGFDKDGAPVVVVYFDALDIYGILHVVSRREMIRMTIKRLEEYLNLCREQMLKHGPTAGQVVVIFDMQGFNLRQYLWRPAGEVVITLIQMYEANYPEILKNCYIINAPKVFAFAFSVAKKFMNEYTLSKIQIYKADPAKWQAAIFSNIDRDQVPAFFGGTLKDPDGNPKLGTKICLGGKIPKEMYVTNTEKDKDTFTTVTIKKGGKLELDMPAHELGSLLSWEFRTENHDIKFGIIKKDNNGIQKEVIPIRRVAAHQLDEIGILTCEVPSTYSVVFDNSYSIMRNKKIHYSVRIIPPSESQELTPATS
;
A
#
# COMPACT_ATOMS: atom_id res chain seq x y z
N MET A 1 -12.76 4.12 18.05
CA MET A 1 -12.18 3.31 19.15
C MET A 1 -13.21 2.84 20.19
N LYS A 2 -14.05 3.69 20.82
CA LYS A 2 -15.04 3.27 21.82
C LYS A 2 -16.08 2.24 21.30
N MET A 3 -16.49 2.34 20.04
CA MET A 3 -17.44 1.40 19.41
C MET A 3 -16.83 0.01 19.14
N PHE A 4 -15.52 -0.03 18.83
CA PHE A 4 -14.80 -1.28 18.58
C PHE A 4 -14.44 -2.02 19.89
N ARG A 5 -14.07 -1.29 20.95
CA ARG A 5 -13.93 -1.86 22.30
C ARG A 5 -15.26 -2.40 22.83
N LYS A 6 -16.36 -1.67 22.65
CA LYS A 6 -17.70 -2.13 23.05
C LYS A 6 -18.16 -3.35 22.25
N PHE A 7 -17.75 -3.47 20.99
CA PHE A 7 -17.98 -4.66 20.16
C PHE A 7 -17.13 -5.85 20.61
N GLN A 8 -15.83 -5.66 20.90
CA GLN A 8 -14.95 -6.70 21.47
C GLN A 8 -15.43 -7.17 22.85
N GLU A 9 -15.79 -6.26 23.76
CA GLU A 9 -16.34 -6.61 25.09
C GLU A 9 -17.68 -7.35 24.98
N THR A 10 -18.52 -6.99 23.99
CA THR A 10 -19.78 -7.72 23.74
C THR A 10 -19.52 -9.10 23.14
N LEU A 11 -18.49 -9.25 22.31
CA LEU A 11 -18.09 -10.52 21.71
C LEU A 11 -17.46 -11.45 22.76
N GLU A 12 -16.55 -10.92 23.59
CA GLU A 12 -15.90 -11.64 24.69
C GLU A 12 -16.90 -12.04 25.78
N ASN A 13 -17.85 -11.16 26.14
CA ASN A 13 -18.90 -11.52 27.08
C ASN A 13 -19.85 -12.59 26.52
N LYS A 14 -20.19 -12.55 25.22
CA LYS A 14 -21.01 -13.60 24.59
C LYS A 14 -20.25 -14.91 24.43
N LEU A 15 -18.94 -14.87 24.15
CA LEU A 15 -18.07 -16.05 24.09
C LEU A 15 -17.83 -16.66 25.47
N ASN A 16 -17.70 -15.85 26.53
CA ASN A 16 -17.60 -16.29 27.92
C ASN A 16 -18.91 -16.91 28.45
N VAL A 17 -20.07 -16.43 27.99
CA VAL A 17 -21.37 -17.04 28.28
C VAL A 17 -21.48 -18.41 27.62
N ILE A 18 -21.00 -18.56 26.37
CA ILE A 18 -20.97 -19.85 25.65
C ILE A 18 -19.96 -20.82 26.28
N THR A 19 -18.79 -20.36 26.73
CA THR A 19 -17.79 -21.24 27.37
C THR A 19 -18.18 -21.70 28.77
N ARG A 20 -18.93 -20.89 29.53
CA ARG A 20 -19.48 -21.31 30.84
C ARG A 20 -20.64 -22.30 30.74
N SER A 21 -21.30 -22.41 29.58
CA SER A 21 -22.39 -23.39 29.37
C SER A 21 -21.90 -24.78 28.95
N PHE A 22 -20.58 -24.99 28.82
CA PHE A 22 -19.96 -26.29 28.54
C PHE A 22 -19.19 -26.88 29.75
N SER A 23 -19.61 -26.58 30.98
CA SER A 23 -19.30 -27.47 32.10
C SER A 23 -20.29 -28.64 32.06
N CYS A 24 -19.75 -29.83 31.81
CA CYS A 24 -20.42 -31.13 31.76
C CYS A 24 -21.73 -31.18 32.57
N ASN A 25 -22.86 -31.16 31.87
CA ASN A 25 -24.11 -31.74 32.32
C ASN A 25 -24.77 -32.39 31.10
N ASP A 26 -25.29 -33.60 31.30
CA ASP A 26 -25.57 -34.63 30.29
C ASP A 26 -26.66 -34.33 29.25
N ASP A 27 -26.99 -33.07 28.95
CA ASP A 27 -27.98 -32.72 27.93
C ASP A 27 -27.44 -31.63 26.98
N CYS A 28 -26.73 -32.08 25.93
CA CYS A 28 -26.23 -31.21 24.86
C CYS A 28 -27.33 -30.82 23.86
N ASN A 29 -28.07 -29.73 24.12
CA ASN A 29 -28.78 -29.00 23.08
C ASN A 29 -27.82 -28.06 22.34
N SER A 30 -27.26 -28.54 21.22
CA SER A 30 -26.53 -27.71 20.26
C SER A 30 -27.49 -27.23 19.16
N PHE A 31 -27.54 -25.93 18.91
CA PHE A 31 -28.34 -25.35 17.81
C PHE A 31 -27.77 -25.77 16.45
N VAL A 32 -28.48 -26.67 15.77
CA VAL A 32 -28.32 -26.99 14.35
C VAL A 32 -29.50 -26.36 13.60
N TYR A 33 -29.27 -25.62 12.52
CA TYR A 33 -30.35 -25.25 11.60
C TYR A 33 -30.77 -26.50 10.81
N ILE A 34 -31.76 -27.21 11.32
CA ILE A 34 -32.40 -28.37 10.68
C ILE A 34 -33.60 -27.85 9.88
N VAL A 35 -33.63 -28.08 8.57
CA VAL A 35 -34.89 -28.04 7.81
C VAL A 35 -35.53 -29.41 7.98
N HIS A 36 -36.57 -29.51 8.81
CA HIS A 36 -37.36 -30.71 8.94
C HIS A 36 -38.41 -30.80 7.81
N PRO A 37 -38.57 -31.96 7.16
CA PRO A 37 -39.85 -32.36 6.61
C PRO A 37 -40.51 -33.36 7.58
N HIS A 38 -41.55 -32.93 8.28
CA HIS A 38 -42.51 -33.87 8.87
C HIS A 38 -43.52 -34.26 7.77
N GLN A 39 -43.34 -35.42 7.17
CA GLN A 39 -44.43 -36.26 6.65
C GLN A 39 -43.95 -37.72 6.76
N ARG A 40 -44.74 -38.57 7.42
CA ARG A 40 -44.54 -40.02 7.45
C ARG A 40 -44.55 -40.53 6.00
N ILE A 41 -43.45 -41.15 5.56
CA ILE A 41 -43.44 -41.93 4.32
C ILE A 41 -43.63 -43.38 4.72
N ASP A 42 -44.67 -43.96 4.14
CA ASP A 42 -45.10 -45.36 4.25
C ASP A 42 -43.99 -46.31 3.76
N GLU A 43 -43.82 -47.44 4.44
CA GLU A 43 -42.87 -48.49 4.10
C GLU A 43 -43.26 -49.16 2.78
N ARG A 44 -42.72 -48.72 1.64
CA ARG A 44 -42.94 -49.46 0.38
C ARG A 44 -41.95 -49.23 -0.75
N TRP A 45 -40.64 -49.32 -0.50
CA TRP A 45 -39.67 -49.56 -1.58
C TRP A 45 -38.62 -50.59 -1.15
N LYS A 46 -38.88 -51.86 -1.50
CA LYS A 46 -37.88 -52.92 -1.47
C LYS A 46 -36.84 -52.65 -2.56
N THR A 47 -35.57 -52.78 -2.17
CA THR A 47 -34.37 -53.23 -2.93
C THR A 47 -34.40 -53.06 -4.45
N HIS A 48 -33.33 -52.48 -5.03
CA HIS A 48 -32.54 -53.03 -6.16
C HIS A 48 -31.32 -52.12 -6.40
N GLY A 49 -30.10 -52.69 -6.39
CA GLY A 49 -28.89 -52.08 -6.97
C GLY A 49 -27.80 -51.62 -6.00
N THR A 50 -26.66 -52.30 -6.03
CA THR A 50 -25.39 -51.93 -5.38
C THR A 50 -24.74 -50.71 -6.05
N ILE A 51 -24.12 -49.85 -5.24
CA ILE A 51 -23.37 -48.65 -5.67
C ILE A 51 -22.05 -49.08 -6.27
N GLU A 52 -22.07 -49.52 -7.53
CA GLU A 52 -20.87 -49.59 -8.38
C GLU A 52 -21.17 -49.28 -9.85
N GLU A 53 -22.43 -49.01 -10.22
CA GLU A 53 -22.85 -48.67 -11.59
C GLU A 53 -23.30 -47.21 -11.79
N LEU A 54 -22.97 -46.30 -10.86
CA LEU A 54 -23.29 -44.87 -10.97
C LEU A 54 -22.09 -43.99 -11.36
N ASN A 55 -21.10 -44.57 -12.03
CA ASN A 55 -20.11 -43.80 -12.78
C ASN A 55 -20.39 -43.94 -14.28
N GLU A 56 -20.51 -42.78 -14.93
CA GLU A 56 -20.49 -42.53 -16.38
C GLU A 56 -21.79 -42.29 -17.16
N LYS A 57 -23.02 -42.57 -16.69
CA LYS A 57 -24.22 -42.22 -17.48
C LYS A 57 -25.37 -41.67 -16.63
N ASN A 58 -25.83 -40.48 -17.02
CA ASN A 58 -27.02 -39.74 -16.60
C ASN A 58 -26.80 -38.61 -15.57
N ALA A 59 -26.44 -37.43 -16.08
CA ALA A 59 -26.83 -36.17 -15.46
C ALA A 59 -28.36 -36.09 -15.45
N ILE A 60 -28.98 -36.30 -14.28
CA ILE A 60 -30.43 -36.11 -14.12
C ILE A 60 -30.69 -34.60 -14.18
N SER A 61 -31.44 -34.17 -15.20
CA SER A 61 -31.84 -32.76 -15.36
C SER A 61 -32.74 -32.32 -14.20
N LEU A 62 -32.39 -31.16 -13.63
CA LEU A 62 -33.08 -30.46 -12.55
C LEU A 62 -34.57 -30.17 -12.84
N ASP A 63 -34.99 -30.19 -14.10
CA ASP A 63 -36.38 -29.96 -14.50
C ASP A 63 -37.31 -31.13 -14.18
N SER A 64 -36.78 -32.36 -14.03
CA SER A 64 -37.59 -33.55 -13.71
C SER A 64 -38.09 -33.59 -12.26
N ILE A 65 -37.36 -32.96 -11.34
CA ILE A 65 -37.65 -32.97 -9.90
C ILE A 65 -38.71 -31.92 -9.52
N LEU A 66 -38.87 -30.86 -10.32
CA LEU A 66 -39.62 -29.66 -9.93
C LEU A 66 -41.08 -29.62 -10.43
N ASN A 67 -41.58 -30.64 -11.14
CA ASN A 67 -42.85 -30.60 -11.89
C ASN A 67 -43.95 -31.59 -11.43
N GLN A 68 -43.99 -32.06 -10.18
CA GLN A 68 -45.12 -32.87 -9.70
C GLN A 68 -46.27 -32.04 -9.08
N PRO A 69 -47.57 -32.42 -9.28
CA PRO A 69 -48.70 -31.57 -8.91
C PRO A 69 -49.07 -31.68 -7.42
N ARG A 70 -49.60 -30.58 -6.85
CA ARG A 70 -50.05 -30.43 -5.46
C ARG A 70 -51.53 -30.78 -5.32
N SER A 71 -51.89 -31.52 -4.27
CA SER A 71 -53.29 -31.65 -3.80
C SER A 71 -53.36 -31.63 -2.27
N GLY A 72 -54.25 -30.80 -1.71
CA GLY A 72 -54.66 -30.83 -0.30
C GLY A 72 -54.69 -29.44 0.35
N GLU A 73 -55.89 -28.88 0.52
CA GLU A 73 -56.22 -27.64 1.23
C GLU A 73 -56.38 -27.83 2.76
N ASP A 74 -56.34 -26.69 3.46
CA ASP A 74 -56.85 -26.35 4.80
C ASP A 74 -56.09 -26.80 6.06
N ASN A 75 -55.95 -26.02 7.15
CA ASN A 75 -56.43 -24.68 7.53
C ASN A 75 -55.45 -24.06 8.56
N ASP A 76 -55.55 -22.74 8.73
CA ASP A 76 -54.93 -21.85 9.74
C ASP A 76 -53.52 -21.26 9.48
N GLY A 77 -53.52 -19.97 9.10
CA GLY A 77 -52.64 -18.97 9.72
C GLY A 77 -51.28 -18.67 9.09
N GLN A 78 -51.28 -17.98 7.94
CA GLN A 78 -50.22 -17.14 7.32
C GLN A 78 -48.74 -17.23 7.80
N LEU A 79 -47.83 -17.51 6.84
CA LEU A 79 -46.66 -16.65 6.53
C LEU A 79 -46.11 -16.95 5.12
N THR A 80 -45.68 -15.90 4.45
CA THR A 80 -45.49 -15.71 3.00
C THR A 80 -44.34 -16.50 2.33
N LYS A 81 -44.62 -17.00 1.11
CA LYS A 81 -43.70 -17.62 0.13
C LYS A 81 -42.42 -16.81 -0.12
N GLN A 82 -41.24 -17.44 -0.06
CA GLN A 82 -40.05 -16.98 -0.79
C GLN A 82 -39.82 -17.79 -2.09
N ASN A 83 -39.36 -17.05 -3.10
CA ASN A 83 -39.57 -17.29 -4.53
C ASN A 83 -38.42 -18.12 -5.17
N PRO A 84 -38.67 -19.32 -5.75
CA PRO A 84 -37.66 -20.23 -6.35
C PRO A 84 -36.84 -19.64 -7.51
N SER A 85 -37.22 -18.48 -8.04
CA SER A 85 -36.56 -17.80 -9.16
C SER A 85 -35.16 -17.24 -8.84
N LYS A 86 -34.80 -17.05 -7.56
CA LYS A 86 -33.46 -16.56 -7.16
C LYS A 86 -32.37 -17.65 -7.24
N LEU A 87 -32.72 -18.91 -6.95
CA LEU A 87 -31.78 -20.04 -7.00
C LEU A 87 -31.42 -20.43 -8.44
N LYS A 88 -32.37 -20.30 -9.39
CA LYS A 88 -32.12 -20.46 -10.83
C LYS A 88 -31.02 -19.52 -11.37
N ARG A 89 -30.79 -18.37 -10.74
CA ARG A 89 -29.82 -17.36 -11.20
C ARG A 89 -28.37 -17.66 -10.79
N TRP A 90 -28.17 -18.45 -9.74
CA TRP A 90 -26.84 -18.75 -9.19
C TRP A 90 -26.21 -19.99 -9.85
N GLY A 91 -27.02 -20.99 -10.22
CA GLY A 91 -26.55 -22.14 -10.98
C GLY A 91 -26.13 -21.81 -12.43
N ALA A 92 -26.77 -20.82 -13.06
CA ALA A 92 -26.54 -20.49 -14.47
C ALA A 92 -25.20 -19.78 -14.78
N ARG A 93 -24.40 -19.43 -13.77
CA ARG A 93 -23.10 -18.72 -13.94
C ARG A 93 -21.85 -19.58 -13.67
N GLY A 94 -22.01 -20.84 -13.25
CA GLY A 94 -20.87 -21.77 -13.10
C GLY A 94 -19.86 -21.44 -12.00
N GLU A 95 -20.20 -20.60 -11.02
CA GLU A 95 -19.25 -20.11 -9.99
C GLU A 95 -19.18 -20.97 -8.71
N ILE A 96 -20.07 -21.95 -8.53
CA ILE A 96 -20.13 -22.80 -7.32
C ILE A 96 -20.52 -24.24 -7.73
N ALA A 97 -19.82 -25.24 -7.20
CA ALA A 97 -20.21 -26.65 -7.30
C ALA A 97 -20.76 -27.13 -5.94
N PRO A 98 -21.98 -27.68 -5.88
CA PRO A 98 -22.47 -28.33 -4.66
C PRO A 98 -21.76 -29.68 -4.49
N VAL A 99 -21.08 -29.89 -3.37
CA VAL A 99 -20.59 -31.21 -2.98
C VAL A 99 -21.57 -31.78 -1.95
N ILE A 100 -22.20 -32.90 -2.30
CA ILE A 100 -23.16 -33.61 -1.46
C ILE A 100 -22.41 -34.78 -0.80
N VAL A 101 -22.27 -34.74 0.53
CA VAL A 101 -21.71 -35.87 1.29
C VAL A 101 -22.85 -36.58 1.99
N ASN A 102 -23.06 -37.86 1.64
CA ASN A 102 -24.04 -38.72 2.28
C ASN A 102 -23.36 -39.54 3.35
N THR A 103 -23.65 -39.28 4.63
CA THR A 103 -23.16 -40.11 5.73
C THR A 103 -24.13 -41.26 5.93
N ALA A 104 -23.72 -42.46 5.55
CA ALA A 104 -24.51 -43.68 5.70
C ALA A 104 -24.66 -44.04 7.18
N GLN A 105 -25.68 -43.48 7.85
CA GLN A 105 -26.46 -44.21 8.85
C GLN A 105 -27.74 -43.52 9.30
N ASN A 106 -27.91 -42.19 9.13
CA ASN A 106 -29.12 -41.49 9.60
C ASN A 106 -29.74 -40.50 8.58
N GLY A 107 -29.49 -40.69 7.28
CA GLY A 107 -30.12 -39.86 6.22
C GLY A 107 -29.77 -38.37 6.28
N THR A 108 -28.69 -38.00 6.98
CA THR A 108 -28.24 -36.61 7.06
C THR A 108 -27.43 -36.27 5.79
N ILE A 109 -27.92 -35.29 5.04
CA ILE A 109 -27.25 -34.76 3.85
C ILE A 109 -26.51 -33.49 4.23
N LEU A 110 -25.18 -33.50 4.14
CA LEU A 110 -24.35 -32.31 4.30
C LEU A 110 -24.04 -31.73 2.92
N CYS A 111 -24.58 -30.54 2.63
CA CYS A 111 -24.24 -29.77 1.44
C CYS A 111 -23.18 -28.73 1.79
N VAL A 112 -22.00 -28.85 1.18
CA VAL A 112 -20.93 -27.85 1.30
C VAL A 112 -20.80 -27.12 -0.04
N LEU A 113 -20.96 -25.79 -0.01
CA LEU A 113 -20.71 -24.93 -1.16
C LEU A 113 -19.25 -24.49 -1.11
N VAL A 114 -18.44 -24.94 -2.07
CA VAL A 114 -17.02 -24.61 -2.13
C VAL A 114 -16.75 -23.76 -3.37
N SER A 115 -16.06 -22.63 -3.19
CA SER A 115 -15.46 -21.87 -4.28
C SER A 115 -14.47 -22.76 -5.04
N ARG A 116 -14.46 -22.68 -6.38
CA ARG A 116 -13.62 -23.52 -7.26
C ARG A 116 -12.13 -23.52 -6.85
N GLN A 117 -11.66 -22.44 -6.23
CA GLN A 117 -10.29 -22.24 -5.75
C GLN A 117 -9.87 -23.18 -4.60
N TYR A 118 -10.82 -23.82 -3.90
CA TYR A 118 -10.57 -24.69 -2.74
C TYR A 118 -11.05 -26.15 -2.93
N SER A 119 -11.57 -26.49 -4.11
CA SER A 119 -12.12 -27.83 -4.40
C SER A 119 -11.09 -28.97 -4.28
N PHE A 120 -9.82 -28.69 -4.58
CA PHE A 120 -8.72 -29.67 -4.57
C PHE A 120 -8.29 -30.12 -3.16
N LEU A 121 -8.39 -29.23 -2.17
CA LEU A 121 -7.96 -29.51 -0.79
C LEU A 121 -8.96 -30.41 -0.05
N VAL A 122 -10.25 -30.33 -0.39
CA VAL A 122 -11.31 -31.14 0.23
C VAL A 122 -11.37 -32.54 -0.37
N GLY A 123 -11.09 -32.69 -1.66
CA GLY A 123 -11.09 -33.99 -2.36
C GLY A 123 -10.03 -34.96 -1.85
N ASN A 124 -8.81 -34.48 -1.58
CA ASN A 124 -7.73 -35.34 -1.07
C ASN A 124 -7.98 -35.82 0.37
N TRP A 125 -8.74 -35.07 1.17
CA TRP A 125 -9.00 -35.44 2.57
C TRP A 125 -10.06 -36.54 2.70
N LEU A 126 -11.11 -36.52 1.88
CA LEU A 126 -12.18 -37.54 1.90
C LEU A 126 -11.72 -38.92 1.42
N SER A 127 -10.68 -38.98 0.57
CA SER A 127 -10.13 -40.25 0.05
C SER A 127 -9.44 -41.12 1.11
N ASN A 128 -8.99 -40.54 2.23
CA ASN A 128 -8.29 -41.25 3.30
C ASN A 128 -9.19 -41.72 4.45
N TRP A 129 -10.51 -41.50 4.36
CA TRP A 129 -11.46 -41.83 5.44
C TRP A 129 -12.19 -43.18 5.24
N SER A 130 -11.68 -44.05 4.36
CA SER A 130 -12.34 -45.32 4.02
C SER A 130 -11.91 -46.52 4.88
N ALA A 131 -11.12 -46.35 5.94
CA ALA A 131 -10.58 -47.50 6.69
C ALA A 131 -10.44 -47.28 8.21
N VAL A 132 -11.55 -47.09 8.95
CA VAL A 132 -11.57 -47.40 10.40
C VAL A 132 -12.97 -47.86 10.82
N THR A 133 -13.13 -49.16 11.02
CA THR A 133 -14.25 -49.75 11.77
C THR A 133 -13.82 -49.94 13.21
N THR A 134 -14.29 -49.12 14.16
CA THR A 134 -14.27 -49.45 15.60
C THR A 134 -15.15 -48.51 16.42
N THR A 135 -15.60 -49.01 17.57
CA THR A 135 -16.76 -48.61 18.36
C THR A 135 -16.81 -47.15 18.85
N ALA A 136 -18.04 -46.66 19.15
CA ALA A 136 -18.35 -45.29 19.59
C ALA A 136 -17.52 -44.73 20.77
N ARG A 137 -16.91 -45.60 21.58
CA ARG A 137 -16.04 -45.21 22.71
C ARG A 137 -14.66 -44.74 22.25
N ASP A 138 -14.15 -45.32 21.17
CA ASP A 138 -12.88 -44.94 20.54
C ASP A 138 -13.03 -43.63 19.75
N THR A 139 -14.22 -43.41 19.17
CA THR A 139 -14.60 -42.14 18.52
C THR A 139 -14.61 -40.98 19.51
N CYS A 140 -15.16 -41.16 20.72
CA CYS A 140 -15.16 -40.10 21.74
C CYS A 140 -13.76 -39.79 22.30
N CYS A 141 -12.90 -40.80 22.50
CA CYS A 141 -11.51 -40.57 22.94
C CYS A 141 -10.65 -39.91 21.85
N ALA A 142 -10.87 -40.27 20.58
CA ALA A 142 -10.22 -39.63 19.45
C ALA A 142 -10.70 -38.18 19.24
N ILE A 143 -11.98 -37.89 19.44
CA ILE A 143 -12.54 -36.52 19.41
C ILE A 143 -12.02 -35.67 20.57
N LYS A 144 -11.87 -36.26 21.77
CA LYS A 144 -11.30 -35.56 22.93
C LYS A 144 -9.82 -35.21 22.71
N LYS A 145 -9.05 -36.15 22.17
CA LYS A 145 -7.64 -35.94 21.78
C LYS A 145 -7.50 -34.95 20.61
N PHE A 146 -8.40 -35.00 19.62
CA PHE A 146 -8.50 -34.03 18.53
C PHE A 146 -8.90 -32.62 19.01
N ALA A 147 -9.74 -32.51 20.04
CA ALA A 147 -10.16 -31.23 20.62
C ALA A 147 -9.08 -30.59 21.51
N GLU A 148 -8.24 -31.41 22.16
CA GLU A 148 -7.07 -30.97 22.94
C GLU A 148 -5.89 -30.59 22.02
N ASP A 149 -5.68 -31.31 20.92
CA ASP A 149 -4.59 -31.04 19.96
C ASP A 149 -4.88 -29.86 18.98
N ASN A 150 -6.11 -29.34 18.88
CA ASN A 150 -6.51 -28.36 17.86
C ASN A 150 -6.85 -26.95 18.36
N ILE A 151 -5.89 -26.32 19.05
CA ILE A 151 -5.87 -24.85 19.18
C ILE A 151 -5.71 -24.19 17.78
N ARG A 152 -5.07 -24.87 16.81
CA ARG A 152 -4.88 -24.38 15.42
C ARG A 152 -6.14 -24.45 14.54
N GLN A 153 -6.98 -25.49 14.64
CA GLN A 153 -8.22 -25.54 13.85
C GLN A 153 -9.34 -24.66 14.42
N ARG A 154 -9.34 -24.35 15.73
CA ARG A 154 -10.25 -23.33 16.29
C ARG A 154 -10.02 -21.96 15.67
N MET A 155 -8.77 -21.59 15.36
CA MET A 155 -8.46 -20.39 14.55
C MET A 155 -8.96 -20.50 13.11
N LEU A 156 -8.79 -21.65 12.46
CA LEU A 156 -9.25 -21.86 11.08
C LEU A 156 -10.78 -21.78 10.95
N CYS A 157 -11.54 -22.33 11.89
CA CYS A 157 -13.00 -22.24 11.91
C CYS A 157 -13.50 -20.83 12.25
N ILE A 158 -12.83 -20.10 13.16
CA ILE A 158 -13.15 -18.70 13.45
C ILE A 158 -12.85 -17.80 12.24
N ASN A 159 -11.74 -18.05 11.52
CA ASN A 159 -11.40 -17.37 10.28
C ASN A 159 -12.42 -17.69 9.17
N ALA A 160 -12.82 -18.96 9.01
CA ALA A 160 -13.84 -19.34 8.04
C ALA A 160 -15.23 -18.75 8.36
N LEU A 161 -15.63 -18.67 9.63
CA LEU A 161 -16.91 -18.07 10.05
C LEU A 161 -16.91 -16.54 9.98
N THR A 162 -15.77 -15.89 10.20
CA THR A 162 -15.61 -14.45 9.96
C THR A 162 -15.64 -14.16 8.47
N ASP A 163 -14.96 -14.94 7.63
CA ASP A 163 -15.03 -14.86 6.16
C ASP A 163 -16.46 -15.06 5.63
N PHE A 164 -17.23 -16.00 6.19
CA PHE A 164 -18.61 -16.27 5.75
C PHE A 164 -19.60 -15.13 6.09
N LYS A 165 -19.35 -14.35 7.15
CA LYS A 165 -20.13 -13.15 7.49
C LYS A 165 -19.60 -11.89 6.79
N PHE A 166 -18.32 -11.84 6.44
CA PHE A 166 -17.72 -10.74 5.70
C PHE A 166 -18.11 -10.78 4.21
N PHE A 167 -18.22 -11.96 3.63
CA PHE A 167 -18.47 -12.16 2.20
C PHE A 167 -19.75 -11.48 1.67
N PRO A 168 -20.91 -11.55 2.33
CA PRO A 168 -22.12 -10.83 1.89
C PRO A 168 -21.97 -9.30 1.95
N ILE A 169 -21.26 -8.79 2.98
CA ILE A 169 -21.05 -7.35 3.16
C ILE A 169 -20.13 -6.81 2.06
N LEU A 170 -19.04 -7.52 1.77
CA LEU A 170 -18.12 -7.17 0.68
C LEU A 170 -18.82 -7.14 -0.68
N PHE A 171 -19.63 -8.16 -0.97
CA PHE A 171 -20.39 -8.25 -2.22
C PHE A 171 -21.45 -7.14 -2.35
N LEU A 172 -22.10 -6.77 -1.24
CA LEU A 172 -23.03 -5.65 -1.21
C LEU A 172 -22.30 -4.31 -1.41
N SER A 173 -21.15 -4.12 -0.77
CA SER A 173 -20.35 -2.89 -0.91
C SER A 173 -19.88 -2.67 -2.35
N ILE A 174 -19.34 -3.71 -3.01
CA ILE A 174 -18.92 -3.58 -4.42
C ILE A 174 -20.11 -3.36 -5.35
N SER A 175 -21.23 -4.02 -5.12
CA SER A 175 -22.46 -3.83 -5.91
C SER A 175 -23.07 -2.44 -5.74
N GLN A 176 -23.04 -1.88 -4.53
CA GLN A 176 -23.47 -0.51 -4.27
C GLN A 176 -22.52 0.49 -4.94
N PHE A 177 -21.22 0.33 -4.72
CA PHE A 177 -20.21 1.21 -5.27
C PHE A 177 -20.25 1.22 -6.80
N ARG A 178 -20.23 0.04 -7.44
CA ARG A 178 -20.31 -0.11 -8.91
C ARG A 178 -21.52 0.59 -9.51
N ARG A 179 -22.70 0.49 -8.87
CA ARG A 179 -23.90 1.21 -9.31
C ARG A 179 -23.75 2.72 -9.18
N ALA A 180 -23.19 3.18 -8.07
CA ALA A 180 -23.04 4.60 -7.79
C ALA A 180 -22.08 5.30 -8.75
N VAL A 181 -21.06 4.60 -9.26
CA VAL A 181 -20.06 5.17 -10.18
C VAL A 181 -20.22 4.74 -11.63
N GLN A 182 -21.33 4.06 -11.99
CA GLN A 182 -21.54 3.48 -13.32
C GLN A 182 -21.39 4.52 -14.45
N ASP A 183 -21.75 5.78 -14.20
CA ASP A 183 -21.65 6.91 -15.12
C ASP A 183 -20.20 7.28 -15.52
N ILE A 184 -19.22 6.94 -14.67
CA ILE A 184 -17.80 7.24 -14.89
C ILE A 184 -16.95 6.00 -15.25
N LEU A 185 -17.54 4.79 -15.25
CA LEU A 185 -16.84 3.56 -15.65
C LEU A 185 -16.78 3.41 -17.17
N LYS A 186 -15.94 4.22 -17.82
CA LYS A 186 -15.88 4.31 -19.29
C LYS A 186 -14.83 3.43 -19.96
N GLN A 187 -13.82 2.95 -19.22
CA GLN A 187 -12.69 2.22 -19.79
C GLN A 187 -12.82 0.70 -19.53
N PRO A 188 -12.34 -0.18 -20.43
CA PRO A 188 -12.40 -1.63 -20.25
C PRO A 188 -11.73 -2.11 -18.96
N HIS A 189 -10.69 -1.41 -18.52
CA HIS A 189 -9.94 -1.74 -17.31
C HIS A 189 -10.61 -1.24 -16.01
N HIS A 190 -11.79 -0.61 -16.08
CA HIS A 190 -12.61 -0.27 -14.90
C HIS A 190 -13.41 -1.50 -14.41
N ASP A 191 -12.70 -2.60 -14.23
CA ASP A 191 -13.21 -3.91 -13.81
C ASP A 191 -13.40 -4.00 -12.28
N ASP A 192 -13.73 -5.18 -11.76
CA ASP A 192 -13.86 -5.36 -10.30
C ASP A 192 -12.54 -5.09 -9.57
N ASN A 193 -11.39 -5.47 -10.14
CA ASN A 193 -10.08 -5.19 -9.53
C ASN A 193 -9.83 -3.69 -9.39
N PHE A 194 -10.18 -2.91 -10.42
CA PHE A 194 -10.13 -1.46 -10.36
C PHE A 194 -10.98 -0.91 -9.21
N LEU A 195 -12.26 -1.31 -9.12
CA LEU A 195 -13.17 -0.83 -8.07
C LEU A 195 -12.73 -1.24 -6.66
N LEU A 196 -12.22 -2.46 -6.52
CA LEU A 196 -11.77 -3.01 -5.25
C LEU A 196 -10.62 -2.20 -4.63
N ARG A 197 -9.75 -1.58 -5.44
CA ARG A 197 -8.68 -0.70 -4.93
C ARG A 197 -9.25 0.51 -4.18
N TRP A 198 -10.26 1.17 -4.75
CA TRP A 198 -10.91 2.32 -4.11
C TRP A 198 -11.66 1.92 -2.84
N LEU A 199 -12.33 0.77 -2.85
CA LEU A 199 -13.01 0.23 -1.67
C LEU A 199 -12.03 -0.11 -0.55
N ARG A 200 -10.94 -0.83 -0.83
CA ARG A 200 -9.92 -1.17 0.17
C ARG A 200 -9.29 0.08 0.77
N ALA A 201 -8.92 1.06 -0.06
CA ALA A 201 -8.37 2.34 0.38
C ALA A 201 -9.32 3.16 1.27
N ARG A 202 -10.62 2.84 1.27
CA ARG A 202 -11.64 3.48 2.10
C ARG A 202 -12.32 2.50 3.05
N LYS A 203 -11.60 1.46 3.47
CA LYS A 203 -12.02 0.47 4.49
C LYS A 203 -13.42 -0.09 4.17
N TRP A 204 -13.65 -0.39 2.89
CA TRP A 204 -14.89 -0.94 2.33
C TRP A 204 -16.14 -0.05 2.46
N ASN A 205 -15.97 1.26 2.65
CA ASN A 205 -17.06 2.23 2.64
C ASN A 205 -17.38 2.70 1.20
N PRO A 206 -18.55 2.35 0.62
CA PRO A 206 -18.89 2.68 -0.76
C PRO A 206 -18.97 4.18 -1.06
N ASN A 207 -19.54 4.97 -0.14
CA ASN A 207 -19.71 6.41 -0.34
C ASN A 207 -18.36 7.15 -0.30
N ALA A 208 -17.47 6.74 0.61
CA ALA A 208 -16.12 7.31 0.67
C ALA A 208 -15.26 6.90 -0.54
N ALA A 209 -15.42 5.66 -1.03
CA ALA A 209 -14.78 5.19 -2.26
C ALA A 209 -15.28 5.92 -3.50
N GLU A 210 -16.60 6.17 -3.60
CA GLU A 210 -17.20 7.01 -4.63
C GLU A 210 -16.62 8.41 -4.65
N LYS A 211 -16.62 9.09 -3.50
CA LYS A 211 -16.04 10.43 -3.41
C LYS A 211 -14.59 10.45 -3.90
N MET A 212 -13.76 9.54 -3.41
CA MET A 212 -12.35 9.43 -3.81
C MET A 212 -12.18 9.17 -5.30
N LEU A 213 -12.94 8.23 -5.87
CA LEU A 213 -12.86 7.90 -7.29
C LEU A 213 -13.29 9.09 -8.15
N ARG A 214 -14.38 9.79 -7.80
CA ARG A 214 -14.85 10.97 -8.54
C ARG A 214 -13.82 12.11 -8.49
N GLU A 215 -13.24 12.38 -7.33
CA GLU A 215 -12.14 13.35 -7.17
C GLU A 215 -10.95 12.96 -8.06
N SER A 216 -10.60 11.67 -8.11
CA SER A 216 -9.53 11.19 -8.98
C SER A 216 -9.85 11.33 -10.45
N MET A 217 -11.10 11.08 -10.89
CA MET A 217 -11.49 11.26 -12.29
C MET A 217 -11.39 12.73 -12.74
N GLU A 218 -11.74 13.68 -11.87
CA GLU A 218 -11.56 15.10 -12.16
C GLU A 218 -10.08 15.48 -12.20
N TRP A 219 -9.27 14.97 -11.27
CA TRP A 219 -7.81 15.13 -11.30
C TRP A 219 -7.20 14.58 -12.60
N ARG A 220 -7.62 13.38 -13.04
CA ARG A 220 -7.16 12.76 -14.29
C ARG A 220 -7.44 13.66 -15.50
N LYS A 221 -8.62 14.30 -15.53
CA LYS A 221 -8.99 15.27 -16.56
C LYS A 221 -8.09 16.51 -16.53
N GLN A 222 -7.86 17.08 -15.34
CA GLN A 222 -7.02 18.28 -15.17
C GLN A 222 -5.55 18.07 -15.54
N TRP A 223 -5.03 16.87 -15.31
CA TRP A 223 -3.67 16.48 -15.65
C TRP A 223 -3.54 15.86 -17.05
N GLU A 224 -4.66 15.69 -17.75
CA GLU A 224 -4.77 15.03 -19.05
C GLU A 224 -4.08 13.65 -19.06
N VAL A 225 -4.32 12.86 -18.01
CA VAL A 225 -3.59 11.60 -17.76
C VAL A 225 -3.75 10.62 -18.92
N ASP A 226 -4.96 10.55 -19.50
CA ASP A 226 -5.25 9.64 -20.61
C ASP A 226 -4.51 10.02 -21.92
N LYS A 227 -3.96 11.25 -22.02
CA LYS A 227 -3.13 11.70 -23.15
C LYS A 227 -1.63 11.64 -22.86
N LEU A 228 -1.21 11.24 -21.65
CA LEU A 228 0.22 11.23 -21.30
C LEU A 228 1.03 10.18 -22.05
N SER A 229 0.39 9.16 -22.62
CA SER A 229 1.03 8.20 -23.53
C SER A 229 1.64 8.92 -24.74
N GLU A 230 0.95 9.92 -25.28
CA GLU A 230 1.32 10.72 -26.46
C GLU A 230 2.29 11.87 -26.13
N TRP A 231 2.36 12.28 -24.86
CA TRP A 231 3.26 13.33 -24.42
C TRP A 231 4.72 12.83 -24.42
N ASP A 232 5.56 13.49 -25.21
CA ASP A 232 7.00 13.27 -25.22
C ASP A 232 7.68 14.07 -24.09
N PRO A 233 8.24 13.42 -23.05
CA PRO A 233 8.87 14.15 -21.96
C PRO A 233 10.21 14.78 -22.39
N PRO A 234 10.61 15.90 -21.76
CA PRO A 234 11.94 16.49 -21.95
C PRO A 234 13.05 15.45 -21.80
N GLN A 235 14.03 15.48 -22.71
CA GLN A 235 15.12 14.51 -22.75
C GLN A 235 15.88 14.42 -21.41
N ILE A 236 16.02 15.55 -20.72
CA ILE A 236 16.64 15.61 -19.38
C ILE A 236 15.95 14.70 -18.35
N LEU A 237 14.61 14.57 -18.42
CA LEU A 237 13.88 13.67 -17.52
C LEU A 237 14.02 12.20 -17.91
N LYS A 238 14.30 11.90 -19.18
CA LYS A 238 14.57 10.52 -19.63
C LYS A 238 15.97 10.08 -19.18
N ASP A 239 16.95 10.97 -19.32
CA ASP A 239 18.36 10.64 -19.13
C ASP A 239 18.83 10.78 -17.67
N TYR A 240 18.17 11.65 -16.88
CA TYR A 240 18.66 11.98 -15.54
C TYR A 240 17.69 11.69 -14.38
N LEU A 241 16.42 11.36 -14.64
CA LEU A 241 15.49 10.97 -13.56
C LEU A 241 15.64 9.47 -13.26
N PRO A 242 16.28 9.06 -12.16
CA PRO A 242 16.65 7.66 -11.98
C PRO A 242 15.43 6.81 -11.64
N HIS A 243 15.10 5.87 -12.51
CA HIS A 243 14.10 4.83 -12.29
C HIS A 243 14.17 3.80 -13.42
N GLY A 244 13.65 2.60 -13.18
CA GLY A 244 13.42 1.63 -14.24
C GLY A 244 12.96 0.28 -13.72
N LEU A 245 12.55 -0.58 -14.65
CA LEU A 245 12.14 -1.94 -14.36
C LEU A 245 13.36 -2.87 -14.46
N CYS A 246 13.48 -3.81 -13.53
CA CYS A 246 14.52 -4.85 -13.59
C CYS A 246 13.95 -6.23 -13.95
N GLY A 247 12.97 -6.71 -13.16
CA GLY A 247 12.34 -8.02 -13.30
C GLY A 247 10.98 -8.06 -12.62
N PHE A 248 10.57 -9.25 -12.18
CA PHE A 248 9.29 -9.50 -11.50
C PHE A 248 9.51 -10.22 -10.17
N ASP A 249 8.58 -10.05 -9.23
CA ASP A 249 8.56 -10.85 -8.01
C ASP A 249 7.97 -12.25 -8.25
N LYS A 250 7.96 -13.10 -7.22
CA LYS A 250 7.50 -14.49 -7.32
C LYS A 250 6.04 -14.67 -7.71
N ASP A 251 5.20 -13.63 -7.57
CA ASP A 251 3.81 -13.67 -8.03
C ASP A 251 3.63 -12.96 -9.38
N GLY A 252 4.71 -12.50 -10.03
CA GLY A 252 4.66 -11.77 -11.30
C GLY A 252 4.47 -10.25 -11.18
N ALA A 253 4.57 -9.67 -9.97
CA ALA A 253 4.48 -8.21 -9.81
C ALA A 253 5.75 -7.52 -10.34
N PRO A 254 5.65 -6.45 -11.15
CA PRO A 254 6.83 -5.74 -11.65
C PRO A 254 7.69 -5.13 -10.53
N VAL A 255 9.02 -5.22 -10.68
CA VAL A 255 10.00 -4.66 -9.74
C VAL A 255 10.64 -3.40 -10.33
N VAL A 256 10.36 -2.26 -9.70
CA VAL A 256 10.92 -0.95 -10.04
C VAL A 256 12.08 -0.62 -9.10
N VAL A 257 13.19 -0.14 -9.67
CA VAL A 257 14.37 0.32 -8.93
C VAL A 257 14.53 1.82 -9.12
N VAL A 258 14.90 2.52 -8.05
CA VAL A 258 15.23 3.95 -8.05
C VAL A 258 16.54 4.15 -7.28
N TYR A 259 17.55 4.70 -7.95
CA TYR A 259 18.86 5.01 -7.36
C TYR A 259 18.90 6.48 -6.91
N PHE A 260 19.10 6.75 -5.62
CA PHE A 260 19.19 8.13 -5.12
C PHE A 260 20.58 8.76 -5.25
N ASP A 261 21.64 7.97 -5.38
CA ASP A 261 23.03 8.44 -5.47
C ASP A 261 23.21 9.53 -6.53
N ALA A 262 22.59 9.29 -7.69
CA ALA A 262 22.70 10.12 -8.87
C ALA A 262 21.44 10.96 -9.14
N LEU A 263 20.46 10.98 -8.22
CA LEU A 263 19.28 11.83 -8.35
C LEU A 263 19.65 13.29 -8.04
N ASP A 264 19.74 14.11 -9.08
CA ASP A 264 20.01 15.55 -9.00
C ASP A 264 18.73 16.37 -9.14
N ILE A 265 17.79 16.21 -8.19
CA ILE A 265 16.51 16.93 -8.23
C ILE A 265 16.69 18.46 -8.26
N TYR A 266 17.76 18.96 -7.62
CA TYR A 266 18.12 20.36 -7.69
C TYR A 266 18.38 20.78 -9.13
N GLY A 267 19.32 20.12 -9.82
CA GLY A 267 19.62 20.42 -11.22
C GLY A 267 18.43 20.21 -12.16
N ILE A 268 17.66 19.14 -11.97
CA ILE A 268 16.48 18.83 -12.80
C ILE A 268 15.49 20.01 -12.77
N LEU A 269 15.16 20.54 -11.59
CA LEU A 269 14.19 21.63 -11.45
C LEU A 269 14.71 23.01 -11.88
N HIS A 270 16.02 23.14 -12.16
CA HIS A 270 16.56 24.33 -12.84
C HIS A 270 16.41 24.24 -14.37
N VAL A 271 16.16 23.05 -14.92
CA VAL A 271 15.98 22.83 -16.36
C VAL A 271 14.50 22.66 -16.71
N VAL A 272 13.75 21.89 -15.92
CA VAL A 272 12.33 21.61 -16.15
C VAL A 272 11.44 22.24 -15.10
N SER A 273 10.18 22.43 -15.45
CA SER A 273 9.14 22.84 -14.51
C SER A 273 8.76 21.71 -13.54
N ARG A 274 8.29 22.11 -12.35
CA ARG A 274 7.65 21.21 -11.38
C ARG A 274 6.52 20.40 -12.00
N ARG A 275 5.73 21.01 -12.91
CA ARG A 275 4.62 20.36 -13.62
C ARG A 275 5.12 19.25 -14.53
N GLU A 276 6.22 19.44 -15.25
CA GLU A 276 6.82 18.40 -16.10
C GLU A 276 7.36 17.23 -15.27
N MET A 277 8.01 17.51 -14.13
CA MET A 277 8.48 16.45 -13.23
C MET A 277 7.31 15.60 -12.69
N ILE A 278 6.20 16.26 -12.30
CA ILE A 278 4.99 15.57 -11.85
C ILE A 278 4.35 14.79 -13.00
N ARG A 279 4.22 15.37 -14.21
CA ARG A 279 3.69 14.68 -15.41
C ARG A 279 4.52 13.45 -15.77
N MET A 280 5.85 13.54 -15.73
CA MET A 280 6.72 12.39 -15.95
C MET A 280 6.45 11.27 -14.94
N THR A 281 6.32 11.61 -13.66
CA THR A 281 6.02 10.61 -12.62
C THR A 281 4.66 9.93 -12.85
N ILE A 282 3.63 10.72 -13.19
CA ILE A 282 2.29 10.19 -13.54
C ILE A 282 2.38 9.26 -14.75
N LYS A 283 3.08 9.67 -15.83
CA LYS A 283 3.26 8.85 -17.04
C LYS A 283 3.88 7.49 -16.69
N ARG A 284 4.92 7.46 -15.85
CA ARG A 284 5.57 6.22 -15.41
C ARG A 284 4.66 5.34 -14.56
N LEU A 285 3.87 5.93 -13.65
CA LEU A 285 2.89 5.19 -12.86
C LEU A 285 1.84 4.52 -13.76
N GLU A 286 1.35 5.21 -14.79
CA GLU A 286 0.40 4.63 -15.75
C GLU A 286 1.04 3.50 -16.57
N GLU A 287 2.30 3.65 -17.00
CA GLU A 287 3.05 2.60 -17.68
C GLU A 287 3.23 1.35 -16.80
N TYR A 288 3.58 1.53 -15.53
CA TYR A 288 3.68 0.42 -14.58
C TYR A 288 2.33 -0.25 -14.32
N LEU A 289 1.25 0.53 -14.22
CA LEU A 289 -0.09 -0.04 -14.08
C LEU A 289 -0.55 -0.80 -15.32
N ASN A 290 -0.18 -0.36 -16.52
CA ASN A 290 -0.42 -1.12 -17.74
C ASN A 290 0.28 -2.49 -17.66
N LEU A 291 1.56 -2.51 -17.28
CA LEU A 291 2.30 -3.76 -17.10
C LEU A 291 1.67 -4.64 -16.00
N CYS A 292 1.26 -4.08 -14.86
CA CYS A 292 0.55 -4.82 -13.82
C CYS A 292 -0.73 -5.48 -14.33
N ARG A 293 -1.49 -4.82 -15.22
CA ARG A 293 -2.69 -5.41 -15.82
C ARG A 293 -2.33 -6.61 -16.69
N GLU A 294 -1.27 -6.51 -17.49
CA GLU A 294 -0.77 -7.63 -18.30
C GLU A 294 -0.32 -8.80 -17.43
N GLN A 295 0.42 -8.52 -16.36
CA GLN A 295 0.89 -9.54 -15.41
C GLN A 295 -0.28 -10.18 -14.67
N MET A 296 -1.30 -9.41 -14.30
CA MET A 296 -2.50 -9.92 -13.65
C MET A 296 -3.26 -10.94 -14.52
N LEU A 297 -3.30 -10.73 -15.84
CA LEU A 297 -3.91 -11.68 -16.77
C LEU A 297 -3.11 -13.00 -16.85
N LYS A 298 -1.79 -12.95 -16.66
CA LYS A 298 -0.88 -14.10 -16.77
C LYS A 298 -0.74 -14.88 -15.45
N HIS A 299 -0.64 -14.17 -14.34
CA HIS A 299 -0.24 -14.70 -13.03
C HIS A 299 -1.32 -14.56 -11.95
N GLY A 300 -2.43 -13.87 -12.26
CA GLY A 300 -3.55 -13.67 -11.35
C GLY A 300 -3.48 -12.37 -10.54
N PRO A 301 -4.47 -12.12 -9.65
CA PRO A 301 -4.67 -10.83 -8.99
C PRO A 301 -3.47 -10.30 -8.17
N THR A 302 -2.62 -11.18 -7.65
CA THR A 302 -1.44 -10.84 -6.84
C THR A 302 -0.30 -10.20 -7.64
N ALA A 303 -0.35 -10.30 -8.97
CA ALA A 303 0.58 -9.67 -9.90
C ALA A 303 0.18 -8.24 -10.30
N GLY A 304 -1.02 -7.78 -9.90
CA GLY A 304 -1.59 -6.49 -10.28
C GLY A 304 -1.05 -5.27 -9.53
N GLN A 305 0.05 -5.41 -8.80
CA GLN A 305 0.68 -4.39 -7.96
C GLN A 305 2.17 -4.25 -8.29
N VAL A 306 2.83 -3.22 -7.79
CA VAL A 306 4.25 -2.92 -8.05
C VAL A 306 5.08 -3.15 -6.79
N VAL A 307 6.27 -3.72 -6.95
CA VAL A 307 7.32 -3.74 -5.91
C VAL A 307 8.35 -2.65 -6.22
N VAL A 308 8.75 -1.88 -5.22
CA VAL A 308 9.71 -0.78 -5.39
C VAL A 308 10.94 -0.99 -4.51
N ILE A 309 12.13 -0.82 -5.08
CA ILE A 309 13.40 -0.80 -4.37
C ILE A 309 13.99 0.62 -4.50
N PHE A 310 14.02 1.35 -3.39
CA PHE A 310 14.72 2.63 -3.27
C PHE A 310 16.10 2.39 -2.68
N ASP A 311 17.14 2.56 -3.50
CA ASP A 311 18.51 2.57 -3.02
C ASP A 311 18.89 3.97 -2.56
N MET A 312 19.01 4.15 -1.25
CA MET A 312 19.32 5.42 -0.60
C MET A 312 20.82 5.69 -0.49
N GLN A 313 21.68 4.85 -1.08
CA GLN A 313 23.10 5.16 -1.21
C GLN A 313 23.26 6.54 -1.86
N GLY A 314 24.14 7.39 -1.30
CA GLY A 314 24.37 8.75 -1.79
C GLY A 314 23.23 9.75 -1.55
N PHE A 315 22.17 9.38 -0.83
CA PHE A 315 21.05 10.29 -0.52
C PHE A 315 21.53 11.59 0.14
N ASN A 316 21.14 12.72 -0.47
CA ASN A 316 21.52 14.05 -0.02
C ASN A 316 20.28 14.85 0.43
N LEU A 317 20.07 14.95 1.75
CA LEU A 317 18.95 15.67 2.34
C LEU A 317 18.87 17.15 1.90
N ARG A 318 20.02 17.80 1.66
CA ARG A 318 20.07 19.24 1.31
C ARG A 318 19.23 19.57 0.07
N GLN A 319 19.18 18.65 -0.89
CA GLN A 319 18.39 18.85 -2.11
C GLN A 319 16.89 18.94 -1.84
N TYR A 320 16.37 18.25 -0.80
CA TYR A 320 14.94 18.20 -0.48
C TYR A 320 14.51 19.27 0.52
N LEU A 321 15.46 19.91 1.18
CA LEU A 321 15.22 21.10 1.99
C LEU A 321 15.08 22.35 1.14
N TRP A 322 15.64 22.33 -0.07
CA TRP A 322 15.33 23.31 -1.09
C TRP A 322 13.83 23.29 -1.38
N ARG A 323 13.15 24.43 -1.18
CA ARG A 323 11.69 24.49 -1.13
C ARG A 323 11.03 23.91 -2.40
N PRO A 324 11.45 24.26 -3.64
CA PRO A 324 10.88 23.69 -4.85
C PRO A 324 10.93 22.16 -4.91
N ALA A 325 12.05 21.55 -4.53
CA ALA A 325 12.19 20.10 -4.49
C ALA A 325 11.32 19.47 -3.38
N GLY A 326 11.32 20.05 -2.18
CA GLY A 326 10.47 19.59 -1.08
C GLY A 326 8.98 19.65 -1.43
N GLU A 327 8.51 20.73 -2.04
CA GLU A 327 7.13 20.89 -2.51
C GLU A 327 6.76 19.86 -3.59
N VAL A 328 7.67 19.60 -4.55
CA VAL A 328 7.44 18.56 -5.56
C VAL A 328 7.30 17.19 -4.91
N VAL A 329 8.19 16.81 -3.99
CA VAL A 329 8.10 15.51 -3.30
C VAL A 329 6.80 15.37 -2.50
N ILE A 330 6.41 16.40 -1.75
CA ILE A 330 5.14 16.38 -1.00
C ILE A 330 3.95 16.25 -1.97
N THR A 331 3.96 17.02 -3.07
CA THR A 331 2.92 16.97 -4.10
C THR A 331 2.82 15.58 -4.72
N LEU A 332 3.96 14.94 -5.01
CA LEU A 332 4.02 13.59 -5.56
C LEU A 332 3.43 12.55 -4.58
N ILE A 333 3.75 12.64 -3.28
CA ILE A 333 3.19 11.73 -2.26
C ILE A 333 1.68 11.91 -2.17
N GLN A 334 1.21 13.16 -2.04
CA GLN A 334 -0.23 13.45 -1.95
C GLN A 334 -0.99 13.00 -3.21
N MET A 335 -0.42 13.27 -4.39
CA MET A 335 -0.98 12.86 -5.67
C MET A 335 -1.06 11.33 -5.76
N TYR A 336 0.01 10.62 -5.38
CA TYR A 336 0.06 9.17 -5.35
C TYR A 336 -1.03 8.59 -4.44
N GLU A 337 -1.12 9.06 -3.19
CA GLU A 337 -2.08 8.60 -2.19
C GLU A 337 -3.54 8.86 -2.57
N ALA A 338 -3.81 9.97 -3.27
CA ALA A 338 -5.16 10.32 -3.70
C ALA A 338 -5.61 9.59 -4.96
N ASN A 339 -4.70 9.26 -5.88
CA ASN A 339 -5.06 8.83 -7.24
C ASN A 339 -4.61 7.40 -7.60
N TYR A 340 -3.71 6.81 -6.82
CA TYR A 340 -3.17 5.48 -7.07
C TYR A 340 -3.35 4.55 -5.85
N PRO A 341 -4.59 4.37 -5.36
CA PRO A 341 -4.83 3.53 -4.20
C PRO A 341 -4.43 2.07 -4.47
N GLU A 342 -3.84 1.44 -3.45
CA GLU A 342 -3.60 -0.03 -3.42
C GLU A 342 -2.72 -0.56 -4.57
N ILE A 343 -1.83 0.26 -5.15
CA ILE A 343 -0.95 -0.19 -6.25
C ILE A 343 0.42 -0.69 -5.77
N LEU A 344 0.82 -0.34 -4.55
CA LEU A 344 2.08 -0.79 -3.95
C LEU A 344 1.90 -2.14 -3.28
N LYS A 345 2.72 -3.10 -3.69
CA LYS A 345 2.82 -4.42 -3.06
C LYS A 345 3.77 -4.40 -1.88
N ASN A 346 5.02 -4.01 -2.13
CA ASN A 346 6.11 -3.88 -1.15
C ASN A 346 7.05 -2.74 -1.57
N CYS A 347 7.59 -2.01 -0.60
CA CYS A 347 8.59 -0.97 -0.81
C CYS A 347 9.81 -1.25 0.08
N TYR A 348 10.95 -1.53 -0.54
CA TYR A 348 12.22 -1.73 0.15
C TYR A 348 13.06 -0.47 0.03
N ILE A 349 13.27 0.22 1.15
CA ILE A 349 14.19 1.34 1.25
C ILE A 349 15.49 0.81 1.84
N ILE A 350 16.52 0.68 1.01
CA ILE A 350 17.80 0.06 1.39
C ILE A 350 18.90 1.11 1.47
N ASN A 351 19.99 0.77 2.16
CA ASN A 351 21.14 1.67 2.35
C ASN A 351 20.76 3.04 2.94
N ALA A 352 19.69 3.11 3.76
CA ALA A 352 19.20 4.35 4.32
C ALA A 352 20.23 4.99 5.27
N PRO A 353 20.77 6.19 4.97
CA PRO A 353 21.66 6.89 5.89
C PRO A 353 20.88 7.40 7.10
N LYS A 354 21.56 7.68 8.22
CA LYS A 354 20.90 8.18 9.46
C LYS A 354 20.00 9.40 9.20
N VAL A 355 20.44 10.30 8.33
CA VAL A 355 19.71 11.52 7.95
C VAL A 355 18.37 11.24 7.23
N PHE A 356 18.19 10.06 6.62
CA PHE A 356 16.94 9.69 5.95
C PHE A 356 15.76 9.58 6.92
N ALA A 357 15.99 9.20 8.19
CA ALA A 357 14.93 9.10 9.19
C ALA A 357 14.15 10.43 9.32
N PHE A 358 14.86 11.55 9.24
CA PHE A 358 14.25 12.88 9.22
C PHE A 358 13.40 13.11 7.97
N ALA A 359 13.95 12.85 6.77
CA ALA A 359 13.18 13.00 5.53
C ALA A 359 11.89 12.15 5.55
N PHE A 360 12.02 10.89 5.97
CA PHE A 360 10.91 9.96 6.06
C PHE A 360 9.85 10.43 7.06
N SER A 361 10.26 11.03 8.17
CA SER A 361 9.32 11.53 9.17
C SER A 361 8.44 12.69 8.71
N VAL A 362 8.94 13.49 7.76
CA VAL A 362 8.16 14.54 7.12
C VAL A 362 7.24 13.90 6.07
N ALA A 363 7.81 13.02 5.23
CA ALA A 363 7.08 12.33 4.17
C ALA A 363 5.91 11.47 4.70
N LYS A 364 6.10 10.73 5.80
CA LYS A 364 5.09 9.82 6.37
C LYS A 364 3.81 10.53 6.81
N LYS A 365 3.85 11.84 7.10
CA LYS A 365 2.67 12.64 7.45
C LYS A 365 1.66 12.75 6.30
N PHE A 366 2.10 12.50 5.08
CA PHE A 366 1.30 12.57 3.87
C PHE A 366 0.92 11.18 3.34
N MET A 367 1.30 10.10 4.03
CA MET A 367 1.03 8.72 3.63
C MET A 367 -0.04 8.10 4.51
N ASN A 368 -0.86 7.21 3.95
CA ASN A 368 -1.86 6.48 4.71
C ASN A 368 -1.25 5.23 5.42
N GLU A 369 -1.97 4.67 6.39
CA GLU A 369 -1.53 3.48 7.17
C GLU A 369 -1.20 2.28 6.27
N TYR A 370 -1.95 2.10 5.18
CA TYR A 370 -1.75 0.98 4.25
C TYR A 370 -0.40 1.11 3.52
N THR A 371 -0.11 2.27 2.93
CA THR A 371 1.17 2.53 2.26
C THR A 371 2.33 2.34 3.24
N LEU A 372 2.23 2.92 4.44
CA LEU A 372 3.24 2.79 5.48
C LEU A 372 3.51 1.34 5.88
N SER A 373 2.46 0.51 5.95
CA SER A 373 2.60 -0.92 6.28
C SER A 373 3.40 -1.73 5.26
N LYS A 374 3.59 -1.20 4.04
CA LYS A 374 4.35 -1.85 2.96
C LYS A 374 5.79 -1.38 2.87
N ILE A 375 6.16 -0.32 3.60
CA ILE A 375 7.50 0.27 3.57
C ILE A 375 8.38 -0.43 4.59
N GLN A 376 9.50 -0.98 4.12
CA GLN A 376 10.52 -1.61 4.93
C GLN A 376 11.83 -0.83 4.78
N ILE A 377 12.37 -0.31 5.88
CA ILE A 377 13.54 0.57 5.87
C ILE A 377 14.73 -0.16 6.47
N TYR A 378 15.80 -0.25 5.70
CA TYR A 378 17.05 -0.90 6.09
C TYR A 378 18.21 0.09 6.00
N LYS A 379 19.06 0.06 7.02
CA LYS A 379 20.38 0.70 6.98
C LYS A 379 21.27 0.00 5.95
N ALA A 380 22.50 0.45 5.77
CA ALA A 380 23.50 -0.21 4.93
C ALA A 380 23.97 -1.55 5.55
N ASP A 381 23.09 -2.56 5.52
CA ASP A 381 23.28 -3.92 6.03
C ASP A 381 22.76 -4.92 4.99
N PRO A 382 23.60 -5.29 4.01
CA PRO A 382 23.22 -6.17 2.91
C PRO A 382 22.59 -7.48 3.34
N ALA A 383 23.07 -8.11 4.42
CA ALA A 383 22.54 -9.37 4.88
C ALA A 383 21.03 -9.28 5.21
N LYS A 384 20.62 -8.19 5.87
CA LYS A 384 19.21 -7.99 6.25
C LYS A 384 18.32 -7.60 5.08
N TRP A 385 18.72 -6.60 4.32
CA TRP A 385 17.86 -6.13 3.23
C TRP A 385 17.83 -7.10 2.05
N GLN A 386 18.91 -7.84 1.77
CA GLN A 386 18.89 -8.90 0.77
C GLN A 386 17.97 -10.05 1.20
N ALA A 387 18.00 -10.47 2.46
CA ALA A 387 17.09 -11.50 2.96
C ALA A 387 15.62 -11.08 2.77
N ALA A 388 15.30 -9.82 3.07
CA ALA A 388 13.96 -9.28 2.85
C ALA A 388 13.55 -9.26 1.37
N ILE A 389 14.40 -8.74 0.48
CA ILE A 389 14.15 -8.70 -0.97
C ILE A 389 13.98 -10.12 -1.53
N PHE A 390 14.92 -11.03 -1.24
CA PHE A 390 14.94 -12.37 -1.82
C PHE A 390 13.93 -13.35 -1.20
N SER A 391 13.26 -12.95 -0.11
CA SER A 391 12.10 -13.69 0.38
C SER A 391 10.98 -13.71 -0.66
N ASN A 392 10.81 -12.63 -1.43
CA ASN A 392 9.69 -12.45 -2.37
C ASN A 392 10.12 -12.29 -3.84
N ILE A 393 11.40 -12.06 -4.12
CA ILE A 393 11.91 -11.86 -5.48
C ILE A 393 13.06 -12.85 -5.74
N ASP A 394 13.07 -13.51 -6.89
CA ASP A 394 14.17 -14.42 -7.24
C ASP A 394 15.44 -13.65 -7.64
N ARG A 395 16.62 -14.25 -7.42
CA ARG A 395 17.91 -13.56 -7.61
C ARG A 395 18.16 -13.17 -9.07
N ASP A 396 17.62 -13.92 -10.02
CA ASP A 396 17.66 -13.66 -11.46
C ASP A 396 16.69 -12.56 -11.90
N GLN A 397 15.90 -11.99 -10.99
CA GLN A 397 15.01 -10.87 -11.23
C GLN A 397 15.51 -9.56 -10.62
N VAL A 398 16.68 -9.58 -9.97
CA VAL A 398 17.28 -8.42 -9.28
C VAL A 398 18.66 -8.09 -9.86
N PRO A 399 19.03 -6.81 -10.04
CA PRO A 399 20.37 -6.40 -10.45
C PRO A 399 21.47 -7.02 -9.59
N ALA A 400 22.57 -7.43 -10.22
CA ALA A 400 23.74 -7.99 -9.55
C ALA A 400 24.36 -7.00 -8.54
N PHE A 401 24.18 -5.69 -8.76
CA PHE A 401 24.57 -4.65 -7.81
C PHE A 401 23.93 -4.82 -6.42
N PHE A 402 22.72 -5.40 -6.36
CA PHE A 402 22.02 -5.70 -5.10
C PHE A 402 22.20 -7.16 -4.63
N GLY A 403 23.11 -7.92 -5.24
CA GLY A 403 23.34 -9.34 -4.92
C GLY A 403 22.44 -10.32 -5.68
N GLY A 404 21.70 -9.85 -6.68
CA GLY A 404 21.04 -10.71 -7.66
C GLY A 404 22.00 -11.20 -8.75
N THR A 405 21.47 -11.53 -9.92
CA THR A 405 22.27 -12.00 -11.07
C THR A 405 21.99 -11.24 -12.37
N LEU A 406 21.01 -10.34 -12.41
CA LEU A 406 20.75 -9.52 -13.60
C LEU A 406 21.91 -8.55 -13.86
N LYS A 407 22.35 -8.52 -15.11
CA LYS A 407 23.36 -7.59 -15.64
C LYS A 407 22.94 -7.17 -17.03
N ASP A 408 23.46 -6.04 -17.47
CA ASP A 408 23.41 -5.68 -18.89
C ASP A 408 24.25 -6.68 -19.72
N PRO A 409 24.05 -6.74 -21.06
CA PRO A 409 24.87 -7.58 -21.94
C PRO A 409 26.38 -7.32 -21.86
N ASP A 410 26.80 -6.11 -21.51
CA ASP A 410 28.20 -5.72 -21.30
C ASP A 410 28.73 -6.06 -19.89
N GLY A 411 27.90 -6.67 -19.05
CA GLY A 411 28.23 -7.06 -17.68
C GLY A 411 27.99 -5.99 -16.62
N ASN A 412 27.43 -4.82 -16.96
CA ASN A 412 27.13 -3.78 -15.98
C ASN A 412 26.14 -4.29 -14.90
N PRO A 413 26.53 -4.28 -13.61
CA PRO A 413 25.73 -4.86 -12.53
C PRO A 413 24.53 -4.00 -12.11
N LYS A 414 24.48 -2.72 -12.53
CA LYS A 414 23.39 -1.78 -12.20
C LYS A 414 22.24 -1.80 -13.20
N LEU A 415 22.36 -2.55 -14.29
CA LEU A 415 21.34 -2.72 -15.33
C LEU A 415 20.94 -1.38 -16.00
N GLY A 416 21.94 -0.60 -16.41
CA GLY A 416 21.78 0.73 -16.99
C GLY A 416 21.07 0.76 -18.35
N THR A 417 20.96 -0.38 -19.05
CA THR A 417 20.15 -0.45 -20.29
C THR A 417 18.64 -0.40 -20.02
N LYS A 418 18.20 -0.78 -18.81
CA LYS A 418 16.78 -0.78 -18.40
C LYS A 418 16.46 0.23 -17.31
N ILE A 419 17.46 0.66 -16.54
CA ILE A 419 17.30 1.58 -15.42
C ILE A 419 18.07 2.85 -15.73
N CYS A 420 17.36 3.99 -15.78
CA CYS A 420 18.02 5.28 -15.80
C CYS A 420 18.83 5.43 -14.51
N LEU A 421 20.14 5.56 -14.64
CA LEU A 421 21.05 5.65 -13.50
C LEU A 421 21.22 7.07 -12.99
N GLY A 422 20.67 8.09 -13.68
CA GLY A 422 20.78 9.49 -13.26
C GLY A 422 22.09 10.16 -13.63
N GLY A 423 22.38 11.25 -12.93
CA GLY A 423 23.62 11.98 -13.05
C GLY A 423 23.48 13.42 -12.55
N LYS A 424 24.62 14.10 -12.39
CA LYS A 424 24.62 15.55 -12.19
C LYS A 424 24.27 16.25 -13.48
N ILE A 425 23.38 17.24 -13.39
CA ILE A 425 22.97 18.07 -14.51
C ILE A 425 24.06 19.14 -14.73
N PRO A 426 24.71 19.18 -15.91
CA PRO A 426 25.59 20.28 -16.29
C PRO A 426 24.94 21.65 -16.06
N LYS A 427 25.65 22.55 -15.40
CA LYS A 427 25.11 23.86 -14.98
C LYS A 427 24.79 24.77 -16.18
N GLU A 428 25.44 24.52 -17.31
CA GLU A 428 25.25 25.23 -18.58
C GLU A 428 23.83 25.03 -19.13
N MET A 429 23.13 23.98 -18.69
CA MET A 429 21.76 23.70 -19.09
C MET A 429 20.71 24.39 -18.21
N TYR A 430 21.11 25.06 -17.13
CA TYR A 430 20.17 25.69 -16.21
C TYR A 430 19.49 26.88 -16.89
N VAL A 431 18.16 26.92 -16.86
CA VAL A 431 17.39 28.03 -17.41
C VAL A 431 17.39 29.16 -16.38
N THR A 432 17.94 30.33 -16.72
CA THR A 432 17.82 31.55 -15.90
C THR A 432 16.37 32.00 -15.80
N ASN A 433 15.62 31.46 -14.83
CA ASN A 433 14.22 31.81 -14.58
C ASN A 433 14.12 32.74 -13.38
N THR A 434 14.38 34.03 -13.60
CA THR A 434 14.24 35.12 -12.61
C THR A 434 12.82 35.37 -12.10
N GLU A 435 11.80 34.70 -12.66
CA GLU A 435 10.39 35.01 -12.38
C GLU A 435 9.68 34.00 -11.46
N LYS A 436 10.23 32.80 -11.21
CA LYS A 436 9.46 31.72 -10.54
C LYS A 436 9.37 31.80 -9.01
N ASP A 437 10.14 32.67 -8.34
CA ASP A 437 10.34 32.60 -6.88
C ASP A 437 9.84 33.78 -6.04
N LYS A 438 9.22 34.81 -6.64
CA LYS A 438 8.88 36.06 -5.93
C LYS A 438 7.94 35.90 -4.74
N ASP A 439 7.13 34.85 -4.69
CA ASP A 439 6.07 34.69 -3.67
C ASP A 439 6.50 33.92 -2.39
N THR A 440 7.78 33.54 -2.26
CA THR A 440 8.20 32.53 -1.27
C THR A 440 9.33 32.94 -0.33
N PHE A 441 10.01 34.04 -0.63
CA PHE A 441 11.16 34.53 0.10
C PHE A 441 10.85 35.82 0.85
N THR A 442 11.38 35.96 2.07
CA THR A 442 11.42 37.25 2.73
C THR A 442 12.46 38.11 2.05
N THR A 443 12.05 39.29 1.59
CA THR A 443 12.93 40.24 0.91
C THR A 443 13.34 41.35 1.87
N VAL A 444 14.65 41.57 1.99
CA VAL A 444 15.22 42.61 2.85
C VAL A 444 16.34 43.34 2.14
N THR A 445 16.48 44.63 2.40
CA THR A 445 17.64 45.41 1.95
C THR A 445 18.57 45.67 3.13
N ILE A 446 19.75 45.07 3.12
CA ILE A 446 20.80 45.35 4.09
C ILE A 446 21.59 46.56 3.58
N LYS A 447 21.49 47.67 4.31
CA LYS A 447 22.21 48.91 3.97
C LYS A 447 23.73 48.68 3.98
N LYS A 448 24.47 49.51 3.23
CA LYS A 448 25.93 49.59 3.34
C LYS A 448 26.36 49.74 4.80
N GLY A 449 27.40 49.02 5.23
CA GLY A 449 27.84 49.01 6.62
C GLY A 449 26.95 48.19 7.58
N GLY A 450 25.77 47.72 7.13
CA GLY A 450 24.79 47.05 7.99
C GLY A 450 24.93 45.53 8.06
N LYS A 451 24.17 44.94 8.99
CA LYS A 451 24.02 43.49 9.15
C LYS A 451 22.55 43.13 9.43
N LEU A 452 22.19 41.89 9.13
CA LEU A 452 20.94 41.27 9.55
C LEU A 452 21.29 39.98 10.29
N GLU A 453 20.73 39.82 11.49
CA GLU A 453 20.83 38.59 12.28
C GLU A 453 19.43 38.05 12.52
N LEU A 454 19.23 36.77 12.21
CA LEU A 454 17.97 36.06 12.44
C LEU A 454 18.19 35.01 13.52
N ASP A 455 17.64 35.25 14.70
CA ASP A 455 17.75 34.33 15.83
C ASP A 455 16.72 33.22 15.71
N MET A 456 17.21 31.98 15.53
CA MET A 456 16.41 30.78 15.30
C MET A 456 16.53 29.84 16.50
N PRO A 457 15.57 29.87 17.46
CA PRO A 457 15.61 28.99 18.62
C PRO A 457 15.34 27.53 18.22
N ALA A 458 16.28 26.65 18.53
CA ALA A 458 16.12 25.20 18.42
C ALA A 458 15.86 24.62 19.82
N HIS A 459 14.61 24.32 20.15
CA HIS A 459 14.25 23.82 21.48
C HIS A 459 14.51 22.32 21.66
N GLU A 460 14.53 21.56 20.56
CA GLU A 460 14.56 20.10 20.58
C GLU A 460 15.92 19.58 20.07
N LEU A 461 16.49 18.61 20.76
CA LEU A 461 17.78 18.00 20.42
C LEU A 461 17.67 17.24 19.09
N GLY A 462 18.57 17.56 18.14
CA GLY A 462 18.52 16.98 16.80
C GLY A 462 17.62 17.73 15.82
N SER A 463 17.11 18.91 16.20
CA SER A 463 16.50 19.84 15.24
C SER A 463 17.47 20.17 14.10
N LEU A 464 16.95 20.59 12.95
CA LEU A 464 17.75 21.00 11.81
C LEU A 464 17.45 22.46 11.47
N LEU A 465 18.48 23.29 11.45
CA LEU A 465 18.41 24.64 10.87
C LEU A 465 18.62 24.54 9.36
N SER A 466 17.67 25.04 8.59
CA SER A 466 17.73 25.08 7.12
C SER A 466 17.69 26.53 6.64
N TRP A 467 18.51 26.85 5.65
CA TRP A 467 18.49 28.14 4.97
C TRP A 467 18.54 27.99 3.46
N GLU A 468 17.96 28.98 2.79
CA GLU A 468 18.04 29.22 1.36
C GLU A 468 18.02 30.72 1.15
N PHE A 469 18.96 31.28 0.40
CA PHE A 469 18.92 32.69 0.04
C PHE A 469 19.67 33.01 -1.24
N ARG A 470 19.31 34.16 -1.82
CA ARG A 470 20.02 34.78 -2.94
C ARG A 470 20.13 36.29 -2.76
N THR A 471 21.11 36.89 -3.41
CA THR A 471 21.22 38.35 -3.52
C THR A 471 20.88 38.78 -4.95
N GLU A 472 20.17 39.89 -5.13
CA GLU A 472 19.90 40.39 -6.49
C GLU A 472 21.20 40.74 -7.23
N ASN A 473 22.18 41.27 -6.50
CA ASN A 473 23.46 41.70 -7.05
C ASN A 473 24.58 41.47 -6.03
N HIS A 474 25.77 41.10 -6.53
CA HIS A 474 27.03 40.99 -5.79
C HIS A 474 27.03 39.98 -4.62
N ASP A 475 28.21 39.79 -4.02
CA ASP A 475 28.41 38.94 -2.85
C ASP A 475 27.74 39.48 -1.57
N ILE A 476 27.63 38.63 -0.55
CA ILE A 476 27.31 39.00 0.84
C ILE A 476 28.18 38.16 1.78
N LYS A 477 28.52 38.65 2.98
CA LYS A 477 29.09 37.76 4.01
C LYS A 477 27.96 36.98 4.67
N PHE A 478 28.12 35.67 4.80
CA PHE A 478 27.15 34.76 5.40
C PHE A 478 27.83 33.84 6.41
N GLY A 479 27.17 33.58 7.55
CA GLY A 479 27.60 32.60 8.53
C GLY A 479 26.50 32.27 9.54
N ILE A 480 26.79 31.31 10.43
CA ILE A 480 25.87 30.86 11.48
C ILE A 480 26.60 30.87 12.81
N ILE A 481 26.03 31.57 13.78
CA ILE A 481 26.53 31.66 15.15
C ILE A 481 25.57 30.88 16.04
N LYS A 482 26.09 30.02 16.92
CA LYS A 482 25.33 29.40 18.00
C LYS A 482 25.50 30.25 19.26
N LYS A 483 24.39 30.66 19.85
CA LYS A 483 24.29 31.33 21.15
C LYS A 483 23.83 30.30 22.17
N ASP A 484 24.68 29.97 23.14
CA ASP A 484 24.28 29.09 24.24
C ASP A 484 23.47 29.86 25.30
N ASN A 485 22.92 29.14 26.28
CA ASN A 485 22.09 29.72 27.34
C ASN A 485 22.87 30.69 28.26
N ASN A 486 24.21 30.66 28.23
CA ASN A 486 25.08 31.54 29.00
C ASN A 486 25.48 32.80 28.20
N GLY A 487 24.98 32.95 26.97
CA GLY A 487 25.29 34.06 26.09
C GLY A 487 26.63 33.91 25.34
N ILE A 488 27.32 32.78 25.47
CA ILE A 488 28.56 32.51 24.74
C ILE A 488 28.20 32.27 23.27
N GLN A 489 28.86 33.02 22.40
CA GLN A 489 28.69 32.93 20.95
C GLN A 489 29.81 32.12 20.34
N LYS A 490 29.47 31.11 19.53
CA LYS A 490 30.42 30.30 18.77
C LYS A 490 30.01 30.26 17.30
N GLU A 491 30.94 30.58 16.40
CA GLU A 491 30.73 30.35 14.97
C GLU A 491 30.64 28.85 14.69
N VAL A 492 29.51 28.41 14.14
CA VAL A 492 29.30 27.04 13.68
C VAL A 492 29.51 26.95 12.17
N ILE A 493 29.13 28.02 11.45
CA ILE A 493 29.55 28.25 10.08
C ILE A 493 30.28 29.59 10.03
N PRO A 494 31.57 29.62 9.69
CA PRO A 494 32.35 30.85 9.66
C PRO A 494 31.76 31.91 8.73
N ILE A 495 31.77 33.16 9.16
CA ILE A 495 31.25 34.27 8.36
C ILE A 495 32.20 34.55 7.19
N ARG A 496 31.76 34.20 5.97
CA ARG A 496 32.56 34.36 4.75
C ARG A 496 31.75 34.95 3.60
N ARG A 497 32.45 35.56 2.64
CA ARG A 497 31.82 36.07 1.41
C ARG A 497 31.33 34.91 0.55
N VAL A 498 30.07 34.99 0.13
CA VAL A 498 29.42 34.04 -0.78
C VAL A 498 28.85 34.79 -1.97
N ALA A 499 29.00 34.21 -3.16
CA ALA A 499 28.54 34.80 -4.42
C ALA A 499 27.06 34.46 -4.69
N ALA A 500 26.18 34.76 -3.72
CA ALA A 500 24.77 34.39 -3.73
C ALA A 500 23.91 35.06 -4.83
N HIS A 501 24.52 35.89 -5.68
CA HIS A 501 23.94 36.47 -6.89
C HIS A 501 24.15 35.61 -8.13
N GLN A 502 25.08 34.66 -8.06
CA GLN A 502 25.39 33.71 -9.14
C GLN A 502 24.69 32.38 -8.90
N LEU A 503 24.59 31.95 -7.64
CA LEU A 503 23.95 30.71 -7.25
C LEU A 503 23.33 30.86 -5.86
N ASP A 504 22.11 30.36 -5.70
CA ASP A 504 21.42 30.35 -4.42
C ASP A 504 22.22 29.57 -3.37
N GLU A 505 22.37 30.16 -2.19
CA GLU A 505 23.04 29.56 -1.05
C GLU A 505 22.02 28.79 -0.22
N ILE A 506 22.07 27.46 -0.33
CA ILE A 506 21.21 26.53 0.42
C ILE A 506 22.04 25.85 1.48
N GLY A 507 21.50 25.50 2.64
CA GLY A 507 22.21 24.61 3.54
C GLY A 507 21.40 24.14 4.73
N ILE A 508 22.03 23.24 5.46
CA ILE A 508 21.47 22.61 6.64
C ILE A 508 22.55 22.49 7.72
N LEU A 509 22.15 22.68 8.96
CA LEU A 509 22.95 22.44 10.15
C LEU A 509 22.15 21.62 11.15
N THR A 510 22.72 20.54 11.68
CA THR A 510 22.12 19.80 12.79
C THR A 510 22.36 20.53 14.10
N CYS A 511 21.29 20.85 14.81
CA CYS A 511 21.30 21.46 16.12
C CYS A 511 21.55 20.38 17.19
N GLU A 512 22.83 20.14 17.50
CA GLU A 512 23.26 19.06 18.40
C GLU A 512 22.76 19.22 19.84
N VAL A 513 22.56 20.46 20.28
CA VAL A 513 21.99 20.79 21.59
C VAL A 513 20.96 21.90 21.44
N PRO A 514 19.94 21.93 22.31
CA PRO A 514 18.99 23.04 22.39
C PRO A 514 19.73 24.36 22.60
N SER A 515 19.60 25.28 21.65
CA SER A 515 20.32 26.56 21.61
C SER A 515 19.66 27.49 20.59
N THR A 516 19.99 28.77 20.64
CA THR A 516 19.60 29.72 19.60
C THR A 516 20.68 29.80 18.53
N TYR A 517 20.31 29.65 17.27
CA TYR A 517 21.24 29.78 16.14
C TYR A 517 20.93 31.05 15.38
N SER A 518 21.90 31.96 15.29
CA SER A 518 21.79 33.22 14.56
C SER A 518 22.30 33.05 13.15
N VAL A 519 21.42 33.23 12.17
CA VAL A 519 21.80 33.30 10.75
C VAL A 519 22.19 34.74 10.44
N VAL A 520 23.45 34.94 10.03
CA VAL A 520 24.04 36.28 9.89
C VAL A 520 24.27 36.59 8.42
N PHE A 521 23.68 37.70 7.96
CA PHE A 521 23.98 38.34 6.69
C PHE A 521 24.69 39.67 6.94
N ASP A 522 25.93 39.80 6.49
CA ASP A 522 26.80 40.91 6.84
C ASP A 522 27.22 41.71 5.59
N ASN A 523 26.81 42.98 5.53
CA ASN A 523 27.18 43.95 4.50
C ASN A 523 28.10 45.06 5.05
N SER A 524 28.75 44.83 6.19
CA SER A 524 29.63 45.80 6.86
C SER A 524 30.82 46.22 6.00
N TYR A 525 31.24 45.38 5.06
CA TYR A 525 32.38 45.65 4.17
C TYR A 525 32.04 46.52 2.96
N SER A 526 30.75 46.73 2.65
CA SER A 526 30.36 47.54 1.49
C SER A 526 30.33 49.01 1.87
N ILE A 527 31.07 49.82 1.12
CA ILE A 527 31.18 51.28 1.37
C ILE A 527 30.12 52.07 0.58
N MET A 528 29.69 51.56 -0.58
CA MET A 528 28.76 52.29 -1.48
C MET A 528 27.47 51.54 -1.80
N ARG A 529 27.40 50.23 -1.52
CA ARG A 529 26.34 49.36 -2.06
C ARG A 529 25.49 48.74 -0.96
N ASN A 530 24.18 48.91 -1.09
CA ASN A 530 23.20 48.13 -0.35
C ASN A 530 23.06 46.74 -0.99
N LYS A 531 22.63 45.75 -0.22
CA LYS A 531 22.42 44.37 -0.71
C LYS A 531 20.97 44.00 -0.49
N LYS A 532 20.25 43.72 -1.57
CA LYS A 532 18.89 43.20 -1.51
C LYS A 532 18.97 41.67 -1.53
N ILE A 533 18.42 41.07 -0.49
CA ILE A 533 18.49 39.63 -0.21
C ILE A 533 17.08 39.08 -0.17
N HIS A 534 16.90 37.93 -0.80
CA HIS A 534 15.69 37.11 -0.69
C HIS A 534 16.08 35.85 0.09
N TYR A 535 15.50 35.62 1.26
CA TYR A 535 15.87 34.48 2.12
C TYR A 535 14.66 33.71 2.67
N SER A 536 14.88 32.43 2.93
CA SER A 536 13.99 31.51 3.65
C SER A 536 14.84 30.77 4.68
N VAL A 537 14.55 30.97 5.97
CA VAL A 537 15.28 30.34 7.08
C VAL A 537 14.26 29.72 8.02
N ARG A 538 14.49 28.48 8.44
CA ARG A 538 13.56 27.74 9.31
C ARG A 538 14.27 26.72 10.18
N ILE A 539 13.72 26.50 11.38
CA ILE A 539 14.06 25.39 12.26
C ILE A 539 13.06 24.27 11.99
N ILE A 540 13.58 23.05 11.86
CA ILE A 540 12.77 21.86 11.67
C ILE A 540 13.01 20.94 12.86
N PRO A 541 12.00 20.62 13.68
CA PRO A 541 12.18 19.81 14.87
C PRO A 541 12.59 18.36 14.52
N PRO A 542 13.30 17.66 15.42
CA PRO A 542 13.52 16.23 15.31
C PRO A 542 12.15 15.55 15.30
N SER A 543 11.99 14.62 14.41
CA SER A 543 10.85 13.74 14.45
C SER A 543 11.06 12.67 15.49
N GLU A 544 10.01 12.34 16.25
CA GLU A 544 9.95 11.13 17.07
C GLU A 544 10.33 9.92 16.20
N SER A 545 11.58 9.50 16.32
CA SER A 545 12.02 8.19 15.89
C SER A 545 11.32 7.20 16.81
N GLN A 546 10.20 6.64 16.35
CA GLN A 546 9.86 5.29 16.79
C GLN A 546 11.11 4.46 16.50
N GLU A 547 11.73 3.95 17.56
CA GLU A 547 12.71 2.89 17.43
C GLU A 547 12.12 1.87 16.46
N LEU A 548 12.80 1.68 15.32
CA LEU A 548 12.51 0.62 14.38
C LEU A 548 12.59 -0.67 15.20
N THR A 549 11.44 -1.17 15.61
CA THR A 549 11.33 -2.42 16.34
C THR A 549 12.00 -3.50 15.49
N PRO A 550 12.98 -4.25 16.03
CA PRO A 550 13.45 -5.42 15.33
C PRO A 550 12.24 -6.35 15.19
N ALA A 551 11.95 -6.77 13.95
CA ALA A 551 10.99 -7.82 13.70
C ALA A 551 11.36 -9.00 14.61
N THR A 552 10.48 -9.32 15.55
CA THR A 552 10.60 -10.52 16.37
C THR A 552 10.61 -11.74 15.44
N SER A 553 11.65 -12.54 15.67
CA SER A 553 12.00 -13.84 15.07
C SER A 553 10.86 -14.73 14.59
#